data_AF-A0A348AFH2-F1
#
_entry.id   AF-A0A348AFH2-F1
#
_cell.length_a   1.000
_cell.length_b   1.000
_cell.length_c   1.000
_cell.angle_alpha   90.00
_cell.angle_beta   90.00
_cell.angle_gamma   90.00
#
_symmetry.space_group_name_H-M   'P 1'
#
loop_
_entity.id
_entity.type
_entity.pdbx_description
1 polymer ?
#
loop_
_entity_poly.entity_id
_entity_poly.type
_entity_poly.pdbx_seq_one_letter_code
_entity_poly.pdbx_strand_id
1 'polypeptide(L)'
;MEMPDRTPEENPNMEAATEILTKLYRIKLNQLRADHSDPAATTRLKAEMAAMRHEHKMLARPEVIEKILTVYGQEMQKYTTQAQD
;
A
#
# COMPACT_ATOMS: atom_id res chain seq x y z
N MET A 1 -4.72 39.65 15.94
CA MET A 1 -3.83 38.75 15.18
C MET A 1 -4.42 37.37 15.30
N GLU A 2 -5.24 36.97 14.34
CA GLU A 2 -5.76 35.60 14.27
C GLU A 2 -4.64 34.73 13.70
N MET A 3 -4.25 33.68 14.43
CA MET A 3 -3.35 32.67 13.90
C MET A 3 -4.13 31.85 12.87
N PRO A 4 -3.58 31.59 11.67
CA PRO A 4 -4.26 30.73 10.72
C PRO A 4 -4.33 29.32 11.30
N ASP A 5 -5.55 28.83 11.45
CA ASP A 5 -5.88 27.43 11.66
C ASP A 5 -5.27 26.66 10.49
N ARG A 6 -4.08 26.07 10.70
CA ARG A 6 -3.45 25.23 9.69
C ARG A 6 -4.27 23.96 9.63
N THR A 7 -5.22 23.91 8.72
CA THR A 7 -5.73 22.63 8.20
C THR A 7 -4.50 21.78 7.86
N PRO A 8 -4.43 20.52 8.32
CA PRO A 8 -3.33 19.64 7.93
C PRO A 8 -3.31 19.64 6.41
N GLU A 9 -2.25 20.17 5.80
CA GLU A 9 -2.08 20.11 4.34
C GLU A 9 -2.20 18.65 3.93
N GLU A 10 -3.24 18.34 3.16
CA GLU A 10 -3.40 17.05 2.49
C GLU A 10 -2.16 16.87 1.62
N ASN A 11 -1.19 16.09 2.09
CA ASN A 11 0.02 15.83 1.34
C ASN A 11 -0.35 14.85 0.21
N PRO A 12 -0.38 15.30 -1.06
CA PRO A 12 -0.86 14.48 -2.17
C PRO A 12 -0.04 13.19 -2.34
N ASN A 13 1.22 13.20 -1.92
CA ASN A 13 2.07 12.02 -1.93
C ASN A 13 1.66 11.00 -0.86
N MET A 14 1.18 11.47 0.30
CA MET A 14 0.67 10.62 1.37
C MET A 14 -0.66 9.98 0.96
N GLU A 15 -1.54 10.71 0.27
CA GLU A 15 -2.79 10.17 -0.27
C GLU A 15 -2.51 9.10 -1.34
N ALA A 16 -1.64 9.41 -2.31
CA ALA A 16 -1.25 8.46 -3.34
C ALA A 16 -0.59 7.20 -2.75
N ALA A 17 0.28 7.36 -1.75
CA ALA A 17 0.89 6.23 -1.04
C ALA A 17 -0.17 5.36 -0.31
N THR A 18 -1.13 6.00 0.36
CA THR A 18 -2.25 5.31 1.02
C THR A 18 -3.09 4.52 0.02
N GLU A 19 -3.36 5.10 -1.15
CA GLU A 19 -4.13 4.46 -2.21
C GLU A 19 -3.42 3.22 -2.77
N ILE A 20 -2.12 3.33 -3.06
CA ILE A 20 -1.28 2.21 -3.53
C ILE A 20 -1.32 1.06 -2.53
N LEU A 21 -1.08 1.33 -1.25
CA LEU A 21 -1.11 0.30 -0.21
C LEU A 21 -2.50 -0.34 -0.09
N THR A 22 -3.56 0.46 -0.17
CA THR A 22 -4.95 -0.04 -0.09
C THR A 22 -5.28 -0.97 -1.27
N LYS A 23 -4.90 -0.58 -2.50
CA LYS A 23 -5.11 -1.38 -3.70
C LYS A 23 -4.34 -2.71 -3.64
N LEU A 24 -3.06 -2.67 -3.30
CA LEU A 24 -2.25 -3.87 -3.14
C LEU A 24 -2.77 -4.79 -2.03
N TYR A 25 -3.25 -4.23 -0.92
CA TYR A 25 -3.80 -5.02 0.17
C TYR A 25 -5.04 -5.81 -0.27
N ARG A 26 -5.91 -5.18 -1.09
CA ARG A 26 -7.06 -5.86 -1.71
C ARG A 26 -6.62 -6.96 -2.67
N ILE A 27 -5.62 -6.71 -3.52
CA ILE A 27 -5.08 -7.71 -4.44
C ILE A 27 -4.54 -8.93 -3.68
N LYS A 28 -3.70 -8.72 -2.67
CA LYS A 28 -3.12 -9.79 -1.84
C LYS A 28 -4.20 -10.54 -1.04
N LEU A 29 -5.24 -9.86 -0.58
CA LEU A 29 -6.41 -10.49 0.04
C LEU A 29 -7.14 -11.43 -0.92
N ASN A 30 -7.33 -11.02 -2.17
CA ASN A 30 -7.96 -11.86 -3.18
C ASN A 30 -7.08 -13.06 -3.52
N GLN A 31 -5.77 -12.88 -3.63
CA GLN A 31 -4.81 -13.98 -3.80
C GLN A 31 -4.87 -14.95 -2.62
N LEU A 32 -4.90 -14.45 -1.37
CA LEU A 32 -5.01 -15.30 -0.18
C LEU A 32 -6.30 -16.16 -0.18
N ARG A 33 -7.41 -15.60 -0.69
CA ARG A 33 -8.68 -16.32 -0.84
C ARG A 33 -8.61 -17.37 -1.96
N ALA A 34 -7.93 -17.06 -3.05
CA ALA A 34 -7.73 -17.98 -4.16
C ALA A 34 -6.77 -19.13 -3.79
N ASP A 35 -5.61 -18.83 -3.21
CA ASP A 35 -4.51 -19.76 -2.90
C ASP A 35 -4.57 -20.34 -1.48
N HIS A 36 -5.77 -20.57 -0.95
CA HIS A 36 -5.96 -21.15 0.39
C HIS A 36 -5.46 -22.60 0.52
N SER A 37 -5.06 -23.22 -0.59
CA SER A 37 -4.56 -24.59 -0.66
C SER A 37 -3.04 -24.72 -0.42
N ASP A 38 -2.27 -23.63 -0.47
CA ASP A 38 -0.83 -23.62 -0.18
C ASP A 38 -0.51 -22.83 1.11
N PRO A 39 -0.15 -23.53 2.21
CA PRO A 39 0.23 -22.91 3.47
C PRO A 39 1.46 -22.00 3.37
N ALA A 40 2.43 -22.32 2.50
CA ALA A 40 3.66 -21.53 2.35
C ALA A 40 3.35 -20.20 1.63
N ALA A 41 2.60 -20.26 0.53
CA ALA A 41 2.12 -19.06 -0.18
C ALA A 41 1.25 -18.18 0.72
N THR A 42 0.34 -18.79 1.48
CA THR A 42 -0.50 -18.09 2.47
C THR A 42 0.34 -17.37 3.53
N THR A 43 1.38 -18.03 4.06
CA THR A 43 2.26 -17.44 5.08
C THR A 43 3.02 -16.25 4.51
N ARG A 44 3.54 -16.37 3.29
CA ARG A 44 4.24 -15.29 2.59
C ARG A 44 3.33 -14.08 2.35
N LEU A 45 2.11 -14.30 1.83
CA LEU A 45 1.14 -13.22 1.62
C LEU A 45 0.77 -12.51 2.92
N LYS A 46 0.58 -13.25 4.02
CA LYS A 46 0.33 -12.66 5.34
C LYS A 46 1.51 -11.80 5.82
N ALA A 47 2.75 -12.24 5.59
CA ALA A 47 3.94 -11.48 5.95
C ALA A 47 4.06 -10.19 5.11
N GLU A 48 3.83 -10.26 3.80
CA GLU A 48 3.82 -9.10 2.91
C GLU A 48 2.73 -8.08 3.33
N MET A 49 1.52 -8.56 3.64
CA MET A 49 0.44 -7.72 4.18
C MET A 49 0.77 -7.10 5.54
N ALA A 50 1.50 -7.81 6.41
CA ALA A 50 1.97 -7.27 7.68
C ALA A 50 3.01 -6.15 7.48
N ALA A 51 3.95 -6.32 6.55
CA ALA A 51 4.90 -5.28 6.18
C ALA A 51 4.18 -4.03 5.66
N MET A 52 3.21 -4.19 4.74
CA MET A 52 2.41 -3.07 4.23
C MET A 52 1.66 -2.32 5.33
N ARG A 53 1.07 -3.02 6.31
CA ARG A 53 0.43 -2.38 7.47
C ARG A 53 1.43 -1.61 8.33
N HIS A 54 2.68 -2.09 8.42
CA HIS A 54 3.74 -1.38 9.11
C HIS A 54 4.11 -0.08 8.37
N GLU A 55 4.32 -0.16 7.05
CA GLU A 55 4.59 1.03 6.21
C GLU A 55 3.44 2.05 6.31
N HIS A 56 2.19 1.60 6.29
CA HIS A 56 1.03 2.47 6.46
C HIS A 56 1.04 3.25 7.78
N LYS A 57 1.53 2.64 8.88
CA LYS A 57 1.67 3.33 10.17
C LYS A 57 2.81 4.35 10.17
N MET A 58 3.73 4.27 9.21
CA MET A 58 4.90 5.13 9.09
C MET A 58 4.77 6.14 7.94
N LEU A 59 3.58 6.32 7.38
CA LEU A 59 3.28 7.29 6.30
C LEU A 59 3.61 8.75 6.66
N ALA A 60 3.80 9.08 7.94
CA ALA A 60 4.31 10.39 8.34
C ALA A 60 5.79 10.62 7.97
N ARG A 61 6.51 9.58 7.53
CA ARG A 61 7.93 9.63 7.18
C ARG A 61 8.12 9.73 5.66
N PRO A 62 8.84 10.76 5.14
CA PRO A 62 9.03 10.94 3.71
C PRO A 62 9.67 9.75 3.00
N GLU A 63 10.63 9.07 3.63
CA GLU A 63 11.31 7.91 3.06
C GLU A 63 10.36 6.71 2.86
N VAL A 64 9.34 6.60 3.72
CA VAL A 64 8.31 5.56 3.60
C VAL A 64 7.36 5.90 2.46
N ILE A 65 6.97 7.18 2.32
CA ILE A 65 6.17 7.64 1.18
C ILE A 65 6.90 7.35 -0.13
N GLU A 66 8.18 7.71 -0.23
CA GLU A 66 8.98 7.47 -1.44
C GLU A 66 9.07 5.97 -1.77
N LYS A 67 9.32 5.12 -0.76
CA LYS A 67 9.32 3.66 -0.91
C LYS A 67 7.97 3.15 -1.42
N ILE A 68 6.86 3.68 -0.93
CA ILE A 68 5.52 3.29 -1.35
C ILE A 68 5.26 3.69 -2.80
N LEU A 69 5.54 4.94 -3.15
CA LEU A 69 5.31 5.44 -4.51
C LEU A 69 6.17 4.69 -5.55
N THR A 70 7.39 4.29 -5.18
CA THR A 70 8.32 3.60 -6.08
C THR A 70 8.10 2.08 -6.07
N VAL A 71 8.40 1.40 -4.97
CA VAL A 71 8.43 -0.06 -4.89
C VAL A 71 7.02 -0.63 -4.99
N TYR A 72 6.11 -0.14 -4.14
CA TYR A 72 4.74 -0.63 -4.11
C TYR A 72 3.93 -0.11 -5.30
N GLY A 73 4.23 1.10 -5.81
CA GLY A 73 3.65 1.61 -7.05
C GLY A 73 3.97 0.72 -8.26
N GLN A 74 5.23 0.32 -8.42
CA GLN A 74 5.64 -0.63 -9.47
C GLN A 74 5.00 -2.01 -9.30
N GLU A 75 4.90 -2.51 -8.07
CA GLU A 75 4.23 -3.77 -7.79
C GLU A 75 2.75 -3.71 -8.18
N MET A 76 2.05 -2.62 -7.83
CA MET A 76 0.65 -2.42 -8.18
C MET A 76 0.44 -2.40 -9.70
N GLN A 77 1.35 -1.75 -10.45
CA GLN A 77 1.27 -1.69 -11.91
C GLN A 77 1.27 -3.08 -12.56
N LYS A 78 2.03 -4.04 -12.02
CA LYS A 78 2.05 -5.42 -12.53
C LYS A 78 0.66 -6.05 -12.52
N TYR A 79 -0.12 -5.79 -11.47
CA TYR A 79 -1.47 -6.33 -11.32
C TYR A 79 -2.52 -5.58 -12.13
N THR A 80 -2.35 -4.27 -12.35
CA THR A 80 -3.27 -3.52 -13.20
C THR A 80 -3.10 -3.84 -14.68
N THR A 81 -1.87 -4.08 -15.14
CA THR A 81 -1.60 -4.47 -16.53
C THR A 81 -2.08 -5.90 -16.80
N GLN A 82 -1.91 -6.81 -15.86
CA GLN A 82 -2.40 -8.19 -15.98
C GLN A 82 -3.92 -8.34 -15.96
N ALA A 83 -4.68 -7.32 -15.54
CA ALA A 83 -6.14 -7.35 -15.52
C ALA A 83 -6.79 -6.87 -16.84
N GLN A 84 -5.99 -6.49 -17.85
CA GLN A 84 -6.45 -5.97 -19.14
C GLN A 84 -6.21 -6.93 -20.33
N ASP A 85 -5.61 -8.10 -20.09
CA ASP A 85 -5.53 -9.24 -21.02
C ASP A 85 -6.58 -10.31 -20.65
#